data_AF-A0A831UEL0-F1
#
_entry.id   AF-A0A831UEL0-F1
#
_cell.length_a   1.000
_cell.length_b   1.000
_cell.length_c   1.000
_cell.angle_alpha   90.00
_cell.angle_beta   90.00
_cell.angle_gamma   90.00
#
_symmetry.space_group_name_H-M   'P 1'
#
loop_
_entity.id
_entity.type
_entity.pdbx_description
1 polymer ?
#
loop_
_entity_poly.entity_id
_entity_poly.type
_entity_poly.pdbx_seq_one_letter_code
_entity_poly.pdbx_strand_id
1 'polypeptide(L)'
;MSKPLQQDVTEDRERQSNPTPNDKALDALSAYDIGKSLVIEETFPLKCSPDELQGFLKRLRDIAKGWISFHWGKTIKEYAAEEDSLTSALVRTWLERFRTMAPRILALPGARGPSARGGV
;
A
#
# COMPACT_ATOMS: atom_id res chain seq x y z
N MET A 1 0.87 -33.26 13.91
CA MET A 1 0.42 -32.19 14.82
C MET A 1 1.31 -30.98 14.60
N SER A 2 0.93 -30.10 13.67
CA SER A 2 1.70 -28.88 13.38
C SER A 2 1.31 -27.80 14.38
N LYS A 3 2.28 -27.28 15.13
CA LYS A 3 2.08 -26.13 16.02
C LYS A 3 1.57 -24.94 15.19
N PRO A 4 0.55 -24.20 15.64
CA PRO A 4 0.18 -22.95 14.99
C PRO A 4 1.31 -21.94 15.18
N LEU A 5 1.55 -21.16 14.12
CA LEU A 5 2.49 -20.04 14.08
C LEU A 5 2.07 -19.01 15.13
N GLN A 6 2.69 -19.05 16.31
CA GLN A 6 2.60 -17.98 17.28
C GLN A 6 3.32 -16.78 16.67
N GLN A 7 2.57 -15.87 16.06
CA GLN A 7 3.03 -14.48 15.96
C GLN A 7 3.16 -13.97 17.39
N ASP A 8 4.30 -13.38 17.70
CA ASP A 8 4.75 -13.13 19.06
C ASP A 8 3.88 -12.04 19.71
N VAL A 9 3.10 -12.43 20.72
CA VAL A 9 2.22 -11.53 21.50
C VAL A 9 3.01 -10.36 22.11
N THR A 10 4.33 -10.46 22.26
CA THR A 10 5.18 -9.37 22.72
C THR A 10 5.38 -8.28 21.67
N GLU A 11 5.56 -8.63 20.39
CA GLU A 11 5.70 -7.66 19.29
C GLU A 11 4.44 -6.80 19.10
N ASP A 12 3.26 -7.40 19.25
CA ASP A 12 1.98 -6.68 19.16
C ASP A 12 1.78 -5.68 20.32
N ARG A 13 2.21 -6.04 21.54
CA ARG A 13 2.14 -5.14 22.71
C ARG A 13 3.14 -3.99 22.63
N GLU A 14 4.34 -4.22 22.08
CA GLU A 14 5.32 -3.17 21.85
C GLU A 14 4.89 -2.21 20.74
N ARG A 15 4.29 -2.71 19.64
CA ARG A 15 3.70 -1.85 18.59
C ARG A 15 2.58 -0.96 19.11
N GLN A 16 1.75 -1.47 20.01
CA GLN A 16 0.68 -0.67 20.62
C GLN A 16 1.24 0.45 21.50
N SER A 17 2.39 0.22 22.14
CA SER A 17 3.05 1.17 23.04
C SER A 17 3.94 2.16 22.30
N ASN A 18 4.41 1.82 21.09
CA ASN A 18 5.24 2.68 20.23
C ASN A 18 4.81 2.55 18.76
N PRO A 19 3.71 3.22 18.35
CA PRO A 19 3.15 3.06 17.01
C PRO A 19 4.10 3.58 15.94
N THR A 20 4.29 2.79 14.89
CA THR A 20 5.09 3.20 13.73
C THR A 20 4.43 4.40 13.03
N PRO A 21 5.17 5.20 12.23
CA PRO A 21 4.56 6.26 11.43
C PRO A 21 3.39 5.77 10.56
N ASN A 22 3.47 4.53 10.07
CA ASN A 22 2.42 3.88 9.29
C ASN A 22 1.16 3.58 10.12
N ASP A 23 1.30 3.24 11.41
CA ASP A 23 0.16 3.00 12.29
C ASP A 23 -0.60 4.30 12.58
N LYS A 24 0.13 5.39 12.84
CA LYS A 24 -0.47 6.73 13.01
C LYS A 24 -1.18 7.21 11.73
N ALA A 25 -0.62 6.91 10.57
CA ALA A 25 -1.24 7.25 9.30
C ALA A 25 -2.55 6.49 9.06
N LEU A 26 -2.63 5.20 9.42
CA LEU A 26 -3.87 4.43 9.33
C LEU A 26 -4.95 4.97 10.27
N ASP A 27 -4.57 5.32 11.50
CA ASP A 27 -5.48 5.94 12.47
C ASP A 27 -6.02 7.29 11.95
N ALA A 28 -5.15 8.16 11.42
CA ALA A 28 -5.58 9.42 10.82
C ALA A 28 -6.53 9.23 9.63
N LEU A 29 -6.34 8.18 8.83
CA LEU A 29 -7.21 7.88 7.68
C LEU A 29 -8.59 7.35 8.09
N SER A 30 -8.74 6.81 9.31
CA SER A 30 -10.03 6.35 9.83
C SER A 30 -11.07 7.48 9.95
N ALA A 31 -10.62 8.72 10.14
CA ALA A 31 -11.49 9.90 10.17
C ALA A 31 -12.26 10.14 8.86
N TYR A 32 -11.83 9.51 7.76
CA TYR A 32 -12.47 9.60 6.46
C TYR A 32 -13.44 8.46 6.16
N ASP A 33 -13.71 7.56 7.13
CA ASP A 33 -14.78 6.57 7.03
C ASP A 33 -16.16 7.20 7.25
N ILE A 34 -16.56 8.03 6.30
CA ILE A 34 -17.79 8.84 6.33
C ILE A 34 -18.90 8.28 5.42
N GLY A 35 -18.82 6.99 5.08
CA GLY A 35 -19.74 6.34 4.13
C GLY A 35 -19.48 6.66 2.65
N LYS A 36 -18.32 7.24 2.32
CA LYS A 36 -17.87 7.48 0.93
C LYS A 36 -16.59 6.69 0.64
N SER A 37 -16.35 6.40 -0.64
CA SER A 37 -15.12 5.72 -1.05
C SER A 37 -13.92 6.68 -0.93
N LEU A 38 -12.92 6.27 -0.16
CA LEU A 38 -11.65 6.96 -0.03
C LEU A 38 -10.65 6.46 -1.10
N VAL A 39 -9.96 7.40 -1.76
CA VAL A 39 -8.83 7.13 -2.65
C VAL A 39 -7.65 7.99 -2.21
N ILE A 40 -6.47 7.38 -2.09
CA ILE A 40 -5.24 8.11 -1.79
C ILE A 40 -4.59 8.54 -3.11
N GLU A 41 -4.49 9.84 -3.34
CA GLU A 41 -4.03 10.39 -4.62
C GLU A 41 -2.51 10.25 -4.82
N GLU A 42 -1.73 10.34 -3.75
CA GLU A 42 -0.27 10.27 -3.88
C GLU A 42 0.37 9.60 -2.67
N THR A 43 1.33 8.70 -2.93
CA THR A 43 2.09 7.97 -1.90
C THR A 43 3.56 7.88 -2.28
N PHE A 44 4.46 8.23 -1.36
CA PHE A 44 5.91 8.28 -1.60
C PHE A 44 6.70 7.72 -0.41
N PRO A 45 7.75 6.90 -0.61
CA PRO A 45 8.56 6.32 0.47
C PRO A 45 9.62 7.32 0.98
N LEU A 46 9.21 8.49 1.51
CA LEU A 46 10.15 9.55 1.89
C LEU A 46 10.81 9.26 3.25
N LYS A 47 10.04 8.69 4.17
CA LYS A 47 10.41 8.44 5.56
C LYS A 47 10.27 6.97 5.95
N CYS A 48 10.19 6.10 4.96
CA CYS A 48 10.07 4.66 5.11
C CYS A 48 10.69 3.95 3.90
N SER A 49 10.99 2.67 4.06
CA SER A 49 11.44 1.81 2.98
C SER A 49 10.30 1.50 1.98
N PRO A 50 10.63 1.11 0.73
CA PRO A 50 9.66 0.58 -0.22
C PRO A 50 8.82 -0.59 0.32
N ASP A 51 9.42 -1.47 1.15
CA ASP A 51 8.74 -2.59 1.80
C ASP A 51 7.70 -2.12 2.83
N GLU A 52 8.07 -1.15 3.67
CA GLU A 52 7.16 -0.56 4.64
C GLU A 52 5.98 0.16 3.97
N LEU A 53 6.23 0.90 2.88
CA LEU A 53 5.16 1.54 2.12
C LEU A 53 4.23 0.50 1.48
N GLN A 54 4.77 -0.59 0.90
CA GLN A 54 3.94 -1.67 0.38
C GLN A 54 3.09 -2.31 1.49
N GLY A 55 3.69 -2.57 2.66
CA GLY A 55 2.98 -3.11 3.82
C GLY A 55 1.85 -2.19 4.30
N PHE A 56 2.10 -0.89 4.33
CA PHE A 56 1.09 0.13 4.61
C PHE A 56 -0.06 0.08 3.59
N LEU A 57 0.24 0.10 2.28
CA LEU A 57 -0.79 0.03 1.22
C LEU A 57 -1.62 -1.26 1.29
N LYS A 58 -1.01 -2.37 1.68
CA LYS A 58 -1.72 -3.64 1.89
C LYS A 58 -2.74 -3.54 3.02
N ARG A 59 -2.38 -2.93 4.15
CA ARG A 59 -3.28 -2.69 5.30
C ARG A 59 -4.34 -1.64 4.98
N LEU A 60 -3.97 -0.63 4.20
CA LEU A 60 -4.85 0.46 3.80
C LEU A 60 -6.06 0.00 2.97
N ARG A 61 -6.00 -1.19 2.34
CA ARG A 61 -7.12 -1.78 1.59
C ARG A 61 -8.43 -1.87 2.38
N ASP A 62 -8.34 -1.99 3.71
CA ASP A 62 -9.52 -2.09 4.57
C ASP A 62 -10.24 -0.74 4.72
N ILE A 63 -9.51 0.37 4.53
CA ILE A 63 -10.00 1.75 4.72
C ILE A 63 -10.24 2.44 3.36
N ALA A 64 -9.28 2.37 2.43
CA ALA A 64 -9.34 3.02 1.12
C ALA A 64 -9.65 2.03 -0.02
N LYS A 65 -10.46 2.47 -0.97
CA LYS A 65 -10.84 1.67 -2.15
C LYS A 65 -9.78 1.73 -3.26
N GLY A 66 -8.90 2.72 -3.23
CA GLY A 66 -7.80 2.83 -4.18
C GLY A 66 -6.66 3.70 -3.65
N TRP A 67 -5.52 3.61 -4.33
CA TRP A 67 -4.39 4.49 -4.17
C TRP A 67 -3.69 4.67 -5.50
N ILE A 68 -3.05 5.81 -5.67
CA ILE A 68 -2.18 6.13 -6.77
C ILE A 68 -0.78 6.40 -6.19
N SER A 69 0.23 6.14 -7.00
CA SER A 69 1.62 6.48 -6.67
C SER A 69 2.18 7.40 -7.73
N PHE A 70 3.37 7.93 -7.48
CA PHE A 70 4.00 8.92 -8.33
C PHE A 70 4.72 8.26 -9.52
N HIS A 71 4.83 9.02 -10.61
CA HIS A 71 5.71 8.69 -11.74
C HIS A 71 6.18 9.99 -12.41
N TRP A 72 7.44 10.35 -12.22
CA TRP A 72 8.00 11.65 -12.65
C TRP A 72 8.57 11.64 -14.08
N GLY A 73 7.96 10.86 -14.97
CA GLY A 73 8.31 10.83 -16.40
C GLY A 73 9.55 9.99 -16.77
N LYS A 74 10.30 9.46 -15.80
CA LYS A 74 11.43 8.54 -16.03
C LYS A 74 11.06 7.09 -15.76
N THR A 75 11.50 6.20 -16.64
CA THR A 75 11.31 4.75 -16.55
C THR A 75 12.30 4.09 -15.59
N ILE A 76 11.99 2.87 -15.15
CA ILE A 76 12.89 2.01 -14.37
C ILE A 76 14.26 1.85 -15.07
N LYS A 77 14.28 1.73 -16.40
CA LYS A 77 15.52 1.57 -17.18
C LYS A 77 16.37 2.84 -17.18
N GLU A 78 15.74 4.00 -17.31
CA GLU A 78 16.44 5.29 -17.26
C GLU A 78 17.05 5.51 -15.88
N TYR A 79 16.31 5.25 -14.80
CA TYR A 79 16.88 5.31 -13.43
C TYR A 79 17.99 4.29 -13.19
N ALA A 80 17.98 3.13 -13.86
CA ALA A 80 19.04 2.14 -13.75
C ALA A 80 20.32 2.53 -14.52
N ALA A 81 20.23 3.49 -15.44
CA ALA A 81 21.35 3.97 -16.25
C ALA A 81 21.97 5.28 -15.72
N GLU A 82 21.34 5.91 -14.72
CA GLU A 82 21.87 7.09 -14.04
C GLU A 82 23.06 6.74 -13.15
N GLU A 83 23.94 7.73 -12.91
CA GLU A 83 24.99 7.63 -11.89
C GLU A 83 24.40 7.36 -10.50
N ASP A 84 25.19 6.73 -9.62
CA ASP A 84 24.78 6.24 -8.30
C ASP A 84 24.24 7.35 -7.39
N SER A 85 22.93 7.62 -7.52
CA SER A 85 22.16 8.53 -6.68
C SER A 85 21.22 7.73 -5.79
N LEU A 86 21.24 8.03 -4.48
CA LEU A 86 20.32 7.42 -3.51
C LEU A 86 18.86 7.64 -3.89
N THR A 87 18.53 8.82 -4.43
CA THR A 87 17.17 9.14 -4.89
C THR A 87 16.78 8.28 -6.08
N SER A 88 17.66 8.15 -7.07
CA SER A 88 17.39 7.33 -8.27
C SER A 88 17.23 5.86 -7.90
N ALA A 89 18.06 5.35 -6.97
CA ALA A 89 17.93 4.00 -6.43
C ALA A 89 16.61 3.78 -5.69
N LEU A 90 16.19 4.73 -4.84
CA LEU A 90 14.94 4.66 -4.09
C LEU A 90 13.73 4.65 -5.04
N VAL A 91 13.68 5.60 -5.98
CA VAL A 91 12.57 5.71 -6.96
C VAL A 91 12.51 4.46 -7.83
N ARG A 92 13.65 4.00 -8.37
CA ARG A 92 13.72 2.76 -9.14
C ARG A 92 13.16 1.57 -8.37
N THR A 93 13.65 1.36 -7.14
CA THR A 93 13.23 0.26 -6.28
C THR A 93 11.73 0.30 -6.03
N TRP A 94 11.19 1.49 -5.76
CA TRP A 94 9.75 1.67 -5.57
C TRP A 94 8.96 1.39 -6.85
N LEU A 95 9.38 1.89 -8.02
CA LEU A 95 8.68 1.65 -9.29
C LEU A 95 8.68 0.17 -9.67
N GLU A 96 9.80 -0.53 -9.47
CA GLU A 96 9.90 -1.99 -9.66
C GLU A 96 8.90 -2.71 -8.75
N ARG A 97 8.86 -2.35 -7.46
CA ARG A 97 7.94 -2.92 -6.48
C ARG A 97 6.47 -2.63 -6.84
N PHE A 98 6.14 -1.39 -7.13
CA PHE A 98 4.79 -0.97 -7.47
C PHE A 98 4.26 -1.69 -8.72
N ARG A 99 5.11 -1.88 -9.75
CA ARG A 99 4.77 -2.68 -10.93
C ARG A 99 4.40 -4.12 -10.58
N THR A 100 5.10 -4.75 -9.63
CA THR A 100 4.79 -6.13 -9.19
C THR A 100 3.46 -6.22 -8.44
N MET A 101 2.96 -5.11 -7.89
CA MET A 101 1.66 -5.03 -7.22
C MET A 101 0.50 -4.93 -8.22
N ALA A 102 0.75 -4.51 -9.47
CA ALA A 102 -0.29 -4.24 -10.45
C ALA A 102 -1.29 -5.39 -10.67
N PRO A 103 -0.89 -6.68 -10.76
CA PRO A 103 -1.85 -7.77 -10.90
C PRO A 103 -2.84 -7.85 -9.74
N ARG A 104 -2.39 -7.58 -8.51
CA ARG A 104 -3.26 -7.54 -7.30
C ARG A 104 -4.13 -6.29 -7.24
N ILE A 105 -3.70 -5.20 -7.88
CA ILE A 105 -4.48 -3.97 -7.99
C ILE A 105 -5.62 -4.15 -8.99
N LEU A 106 -5.35 -4.82 -10.12
CA LEU A 106 -6.33 -5.07 -11.19
C LEU A 106 -7.25 -6.25 -10.89
N ALA A 107 -6.79 -7.25 -10.15
CA ALA A 107 -7.60 -8.38 -9.71
C ALA A 107 -8.47 -8.00 -8.50
N LEU A 108 -9.46 -7.12 -8.71
CA LEU A 108 -10.52 -6.89 -7.74
C LEU A 108 -11.49 -8.09 -7.74
N PRO A 109 -11.64 -8.85 -6.65
CA PRO A 109 -12.77 -9.77 -6.47
C PRO A 109 -14.01 -8.90 -6.25
N GLY A 110 -14.71 -8.55 -7.33
CA GLY A 110 -15.79 -7.57 -7.26
C GLY A 110 -16.27 -7.01 -8.60
N ALA A 111 -15.57 -7.26 -9.70
CA ALA A 111 -16.12 -7.09 -11.04
C ALA A 111 -17.21 -8.15 -11.33
N ARG A 112 -18.24 -8.21 -10.48
CA ARG A 112 -19.50 -8.85 -10.84
C ARG A 112 -20.09 -8.00 -11.96
N GLY A 113 -20.40 -8.65 -13.08
CA GLY A 113 -21.24 -8.08 -14.13
C GLY A 113 -22.54 -7.50 -13.56
N PRO A 114 -23.30 -6.74 -14.37
CA PRO A 114 -24.41 -5.94 -13.89
C PRO A 114 -25.32 -6.78 -12.99
N SER A 115 -25.46 -6.31 -11.75
CA SER A 115 -26.36 -6.89 -10.76
C SER A 115 -27.75 -6.96 -11.38
N ALA A 116 -28.23 -8.18 -11.61
CA ALA A 116 -29.64 -8.45 -11.88
C ALA A 116 -30.43 -8.09 -10.62
N ARG A 117 -30.68 -6.78 -10.43
CA ARG A 117 -31.75 -6.33 -9.55
C ARG A 117 -33.05 -6.62 -10.28
N GLY A 118 -33.72 -7.66 -9.80
CA GLY A 118 -35.08 -7.98 -10.16
C GLY A 118 -35.97 -6.75 -10.10
N GLY A 119 -36.67 -6.52 -11.20
CA GLY A 119 -37.82 -5.63 -11.26
C GLY A 119 -39.08 -6.46 -11.00
N VAL A 120 -39.89 -5.90 -10.10
CA VAL A 120 -41.24 -6.27 -9.65
C VAL A 120 -42.12 -6.92 -10.71
#